data_AF-W2EHN5-F1
#
_entry.id   AF-W2EHN5-F1
#
_cell.length_a   1.000
_cell.length_b   1.000
_cell.length_c   1.000
_cell.angle_alpha   90.00
_cell.angle_beta   90.00
_cell.angle_gamma   90.00
#
_symmetry.space_group_name_H-M   'P 1'
#
loop_
_entity.id
_entity.type
_entity.pdbx_description
1 polymer ?
#
loop_
_entity_poly.entity_id
_entity_poly.type
_entity_poly.pdbx_seq_one_letter_code
_entity_poly.pdbx_strand_id
1 'polypeptide(L)'
;MSRSGPFFTLAAGAVLAAGLAAASVTAAPALRQVDAQAAAPPVEVTTTPGQTAAPQQTDSAQAEPAAVDTTPKKADYAGVAQGNGGLVAIAVRDGRAVAYFCDGRIESWLKGTAADDTVVLKGRHSLITAALGKGRAQGKIQFGDATWRFVAPLVRKPSGLYRATAVVRGAKIVGGWIVLPDGQEVGRVGIGGSGEPAPAFTPGSPVDYYGVPLRPQEPDAFLDDLAP
;
A
#
# COMPACT_ATOMS: atom_id res chain seq x y z
N MET A 1 -40.04 -36.47 27.39
CA MET A 1 -40.09 -35.62 28.59
C MET A 1 -38.67 -35.61 29.16
N SER A 2 -37.94 -34.54 29.41
CA SER A 2 -38.21 -33.10 29.43
C SER A 2 -37.07 -32.34 28.72
N ARG A 3 -37.39 -31.12 28.27
CA ARG A 3 -36.48 -30.13 27.72
C ARG A 3 -35.86 -29.35 28.88
N SER A 4 -34.54 -29.19 28.86
CA SER A 4 -33.83 -28.17 29.64
C SER A 4 -32.66 -27.62 28.80
N GLY A 5 -32.96 -26.69 27.90
CA GLY A 5 -32.10 -25.49 27.78
C GLY A 5 -32.64 -24.44 28.76
N PRO A 6 -32.22 -23.17 28.72
CA PRO A 6 -30.98 -22.53 28.27
C PRO A 6 -30.56 -21.46 29.32
N PHE A 7 -29.71 -21.79 30.30
CA PHE A 7 -29.37 -20.86 31.40
C PHE A 7 -27.89 -20.79 31.82
N PHE A 8 -26.95 -21.43 31.12
CA PHE A 8 -25.52 -21.35 31.48
C PHE A 8 -24.72 -20.27 30.75
N THR A 9 -25.39 -19.29 30.16
CA THR A 9 -24.81 -17.98 29.86
C THR A 9 -25.22 -17.00 30.95
N LEU A 10 -24.46 -16.88 32.07
CA LEU A 10 -24.30 -15.59 32.79
C LEU A 10 -23.36 -15.56 34.03
N ALA A 11 -22.60 -16.61 34.39
CA ALA A 11 -21.89 -16.64 35.68
C ALA A 11 -20.42 -17.08 35.65
N ALA A 12 -19.64 -16.63 34.66
CA ALA A 12 -18.17 -16.76 34.65
C ALA A 12 -17.47 -15.46 34.19
N GLY A 13 -18.10 -14.32 34.49
CA GLY A 13 -17.66 -12.97 34.14
C GLY A 13 -17.63 -12.05 35.35
N ALA A 14 -16.94 -12.46 36.42
CA ALA A 14 -16.52 -11.59 37.53
C ALA A 14 -15.55 -12.41 38.41
N VAL A 15 -14.47 -11.78 38.89
CA VAL A 15 -13.43 -12.36 39.79
C VAL A 15 -12.28 -13.11 39.09
N LEU A 16 -11.48 -12.38 38.29
CA LEU A 16 -10.01 -12.52 38.23
C LEU A 16 -9.38 -11.31 37.51
N ALA A 17 -9.82 -10.13 37.93
CA ALA A 17 -9.24 -8.84 37.60
C ALA A 17 -8.66 -8.22 38.89
N ALA A 18 -7.48 -8.67 39.30
CA ALA A 18 -6.63 -7.99 40.28
C ALA A 18 -5.26 -8.70 40.37
N GLY A 19 -4.22 -8.08 39.82
CA GLY A 19 -2.82 -8.42 40.15
C GLY A 19 -1.96 -8.80 38.95
N LEU A 20 -1.42 -7.79 38.25
CA LEU A 20 -0.09 -7.77 37.61
C LEU A 20 0.03 -6.52 36.72
N ALA A 21 0.09 -5.34 37.35
CA ALA A 21 0.47 -4.10 36.69
C ALA A 21 1.47 -3.37 37.60
N ALA A 22 2.77 -3.56 37.32
CA ALA A 22 3.82 -2.80 37.97
C ALA A 22 5.00 -2.58 37.02
N ALA A 23 5.36 -1.29 36.91
CA ALA A 23 6.63 -0.73 36.47
C ALA A 23 6.99 -0.79 34.97
N SER A 24 6.85 0.36 34.28
CA SER A 24 7.92 0.97 33.44
C SER A 24 7.41 2.27 32.78
N VAL A 25 7.62 3.43 33.42
CA VAL A 25 7.63 4.72 32.72
C VAL A 25 8.73 5.59 33.31
N THR A 26 9.81 5.70 32.56
CA THR A 26 10.96 6.57 32.84
C THR A 26 10.76 7.93 32.20
N ALA A 27 10.73 8.95 33.06
CA ALA A 27 11.16 10.33 32.90
C ALA A 27 11.18 10.99 31.50
N ALA A 28 10.34 12.02 31.33
CA ALA A 28 10.65 13.20 30.52
C ALA A 28 10.08 14.45 31.23
N PRO A 29 10.83 15.57 31.32
CA PRO A 29 10.42 16.73 32.10
C PRO A 29 9.39 17.60 31.36
N ALA A 30 8.56 18.27 32.16
CA ALA A 30 7.53 19.20 31.75
C ALA A 30 8.10 20.40 30.95
N LEU A 31 7.55 20.62 29.75
CA LEU A 31 7.70 21.90 29.06
C LEU A 31 6.87 22.95 29.81
N ARG A 32 7.58 23.95 30.34
CA ARG A 32 7.00 25.17 30.90
C ARG A 32 6.19 25.89 29.83
N GLN A 33 4.88 25.97 30.05
CA GLN A 33 3.99 26.92 29.42
C GLN A 33 4.38 28.32 29.90
N VAL A 34 4.84 29.17 28.98
CA VAL A 34 5.01 30.60 29.21
C VAL A 34 3.93 31.30 28.40
N ASP A 35 2.78 31.49 29.03
CA ASP A 35 1.84 32.52 28.63
C ASP A 35 2.37 33.86 29.19
N ALA A 36 2.76 34.76 28.29
CA ALA A 36 2.96 36.16 28.62
C ALA A 36 2.55 37.02 27.41
N GLN A 37 1.31 37.51 27.48
CA GLN A 37 0.87 38.72 26.78
C GLN A 37 1.78 39.90 27.16
N ALA A 38 2.27 40.62 26.16
CA ALA A 38 2.65 42.03 26.31
C ALA A 38 2.52 42.75 24.97
N ALA A 39 1.93 43.94 25.05
CA ALA A 39 1.43 44.77 23.97
C ALA A 39 2.50 45.42 23.08
N ALA A 40 2.11 45.77 21.85
CA ALA A 40 2.82 46.69 20.97
C ALA A 40 2.75 48.15 21.48
N PRO A 41 3.69 49.00 21.06
CA PRO A 41 3.31 50.19 20.29
C PRO A 41 4.06 50.32 18.95
N PRO A 42 3.57 51.17 18.03
CA PRO A 42 3.99 51.23 16.63
C PRO A 42 5.26 52.06 16.48
N VAL A 43 6.11 51.70 15.51
CA VAL A 43 7.15 52.62 15.02
C VAL A 43 6.90 52.89 13.54
N GLU A 44 6.61 54.17 13.37
CA GLU A 44 6.48 55.03 12.21
C GLU A 44 7.24 54.64 10.93
N VAL A 45 6.54 54.90 9.83
CA VAL A 45 6.99 54.83 8.44
C VAL A 45 8.13 55.81 8.21
N THR A 46 9.21 55.38 7.53
CA THR A 46 10.08 56.28 6.80
C THR A 46 10.25 55.76 5.38
N THR A 47 9.48 56.35 4.47
CA THR A 47 9.71 56.27 3.03
C THR A 47 10.89 57.16 2.67
N THR A 48 11.94 56.58 2.06
CA THR A 48 12.93 57.35 1.29
C THR A 48 13.15 56.65 -0.06
N PRO A 49 12.96 57.34 -1.19
CA PRO A 49 13.12 56.79 -2.53
C PRO A 49 14.59 56.78 -2.94
N GLY A 50 15.08 55.63 -3.41
CA GLY A 50 16.46 55.47 -3.88
C GLY A 50 16.52 54.45 -5.01
N GLN A 51 16.16 54.91 -6.20
CA GLN A 51 16.29 54.18 -7.46
C GLN A 51 17.75 54.22 -7.89
N THR A 52 18.45 53.08 -7.79
CA THR A 52 19.72 52.86 -8.49
C THR A 52 19.58 51.56 -9.28
N ALA A 53 19.51 51.69 -10.60
CA ALA A 53 19.45 50.57 -11.53
C ALA A 53 20.73 49.73 -11.42
N ALA A 54 20.60 48.50 -10.94
CA ALA A 54 21.64 47.49 -11.07
C ALA A 54 21.64 46.94 -12.51
N PRO A 55 22.80 46.70 -13.13
CA PRO A 55 22.89 46.16 -14.48
C PRO A 55 22.24 44.78 -14.53
N GLN A 56 21.31 44.60 -15.48
CA GLN A 56 20.73 43.30 -15.80
C GLN A 56 21.84 42.41 -16.37
N GLN A 57 22.41 41.54 -15.52
CA GLN A 57 23.09 40.34 -16.01
C GLN A 57 22.05 39.51 -16.76
N THR A 58 22.18 39.50 -18.08
CA THR A 58 21.54 38.50 -18.91
C THR A 58 22.28 37.20 -18.64
N ASP A 59 21.90 36.51 -17.57
CA ASP A 59 22.24 35.10 -17.39
C ASP A 59 21.58 34.36 -18.55
N SER A 60 22.37 34.13 -19.59
CA SER A 60 22.12 33.07 -20.56
C SER A 60 22.06 31.78 -19.78
N ALA A 61 20.85 31.42 -19.34
CA ALA A 61 20.52 30.15 -18.74
C ALA A 61 20.94 29.06 -19.73
N GLN A 62 22.11 28.49 -19.49
CA GLN A 62 22.56 27.28 -20.15
C GLN A 62 21.51 26.22 -19.82
N ALA A 63 20.74 25.80 -20.84
CA ALA A 63 19.74 24.77 -20.69
C ALA A 63 20.41 23.52 -20.11
N GLU A 64 20.10 23.21 -18.85
CA GLU A 64 20.54 21.99 -18.20
C GLU A 64 19.97 20.82 -19.03
N PRO A 65 20.80 19.82 -19.40
CA PRO A 65 20.31 18.65 -20.11
C PRO A 65 19.15 18.04 -19.32
N ALA A 66 18.00 17.89 -19.97
CA ALA A 66 16.85 17.25 -19.34
C ALA A 66 17.29 15.89 -18.78
N ALA A 67 17.08 15.68 -17.48
CA ALA A 67 17.39 14.41 -16.83
C ALA A 67 16.67 13.28 -17.57
N VAL A 68 17.41 12.23 -17.93
CA VAL A 68 16.84 11.05 -18.58
C VAL A 68 16.11 10.24 -17.52
N ASP A 69 14.81 9.99 -17.73
CA ASP A 69 14.02 9.12 -16.85
C ASP A 69 14.56 7.68 -16.91
N THR A 70 15.11 7.22 -15.79
CA THR A 70 15.66 5.88 -15.61
C THR A 70 14.64 4.85 -15.14
N THR A 71 13.37 5.25 -14.98
CA THR A 71 12.29 4.37 -14.54
C THR A 71 12.20 3.12 -15.42
N PRO A 72 12.18 1.91 -14.83
CA PRO A 72 12.03 0.68 -15.59
C PRO A 72 10.74 0.68 -16.42
N LYS A 73 10.87 0.51 -17.74
CA LYS A 73 9.71 0.38 -18.64
C LYS A 73 8.88 -0.87 -18.37
N LYS A 74 9.53 -1.98 -18.00
CA LYS A 74 8.87 -3.24 -17.65
C LYS A 74 9.60 -3.91 -16.49
N ALA A 75 8.91 -4.07 -15.36
CA ALA A 75 9.45 -4.74 -14.19
C ALA A 75 8.33 -5.34 -13.33
N ASP A 76 8.59 -6.48 -12.71
CA ASP A 76 7.72 -7.11 -11.73
C ASP A 76 8.49 -7.23 -10.40
N TYR A 77 7.86 -6.79 -9.32
CA TYR A 77 8.40 -6.84 -7.97
C TYR A 77 7.45 -7.62 -7.07
N ALA A 78 7.98 -8.42 -6.16
CA ALA A 78 7.18 -9.09 -5.14
C ALA A 78 7.97 -9.23 -3.84
N GLY A 79 7.31 -9.03 -2.70
CA GLY A 79 7.96 -9.17 -1.40
C GLY A 79 7.01 -9.00 -0.23
N VAL A 80 7.61 -8.83 0.95
CA VAL A 80 6.91 -8.88 2.24
C VAL A 80 6.67 -7.47 2.78
N ALA A 81 5.45 -7.24 3.26
CA ALA A 81 5.10 -6.11 4.11
C ALA A 81 5.48 -6.41 5.57
N GLN A 82 6.29 -5.53 6.14
CA GLN A 82 6.81 -5.69 7.49
C GLN A 82 5.72 -5.43 8.53
N GLY A 83 5.57 -6.36 9.48
CA GLY A 83 4.74 -6.18 10.68
C GLY A 83 3.36 -6.83 10.62
N ASN A 84 2.80 -7.12 9.44
CA ASN A 84 1.52 -7.85 9.33
C ASN A 84 1.61 -9.20 8.60
N GLY A 85 2.78 -9.54 8.04
CA GLY A 85 2.97 -10.79 7.29
C GLY A 85 2.31 -10.79 5.92
N GLY A 86 1.83 -9.64 5.44
CA GLY A 86 1.26 -9.50 4.11
C GLY A 86 2.32 -9.55 3.01
N LEU A 87 1.89 -9.93 1.82
CA LEU A 87 2.70 -9.83 0.61
C LEU A 87 2.22 -8.66 -0.25
N VAL A 88 3.15 -8.09 -1.00
CA VAL A 88 2.87 -7.06 -2.00
C VAL A 88 3.56 -7.44 -3.30
N ALA A 89 2.86 -7.25 -4.41
CA ALA A 89 3.42 -7.32 -5.75
C ALA A 89 3.11 -6.04 -6.53
N ILE A 90 4.08 -5.57 -7.31
CA ILE A 90 3.99 -4.38 -8.15
C ILE A 90 4.46 -4.74 -9.55
N ALA A 91 3.65 -4.43 -10.55
CA ALA A 91 4.01 -4.59 -11.94
C ALA A 91 4.00 -3.23 -12.64
N VAL A 92 5.14 -2.87 -13.24
CA VAL A 92 5.35 -1.62 -13.98
C VAL A 92 5.34 -1.93 -15.47
N ARG A 93 4.57 -1.17 -16.25
CA ARG A 93 4.47 -1.23 -17.72
C ARG A 93 4.34 0.18 -18.29
N ASP A 94 5.40 0.65 -18.94
CA ASP A 94 5.46 1.88 -19.73
C ASP A 94 4.84 3.08 -19.02
N GLY A 95 5.41 3.45 -17.86
CA GLY A 95 4.95 4.59 -17.06
C GLY A 95 3.69 4.34 -16.22
N ARG A 96 3.08 3.16 -16.35
CA ARG A 96 1.90 2.74 -15.58
C ARG A 96 2.28 1.62 -14.64
N ALA A 97 1.52 1.46 -13.57
CA ALA A 97 1.75 0.37 -12.64
C ALA A 97 0.46 -0.10 -11.97
N VAL A 98 0.44 -1.38 -11.64
CA VAL A 98 -0.56 -2.05 -10.80
C VAL A 98 0.13 -2.67 -9.61
N ALA A 99 -0.53 -2.64 -8.46
CA ALA A 99 -0.13 -3.42 -7.31
C ALA A 99 -1.29 -4.20 -6.71
N TYR A 100 -0.89 -5.24 -6.00
CA TYR A 100 -1.76 -6.04 -5.17
C TYR A 100 -1.09 -6.25 -3.82
N PHE A 101 -1.84 -6.04 -2.75
CA PHE A 101 -1.42 -6.30 -1.39
C PHE A 101 -2.44 -7.23 -0.73
N CYS A 102 -1.95 -8.29 -0.09
CA CYS A 102 -2.79 -9.24 0.59
C CYS A 102 -2.06 -9.88 1.78
N ASP A 103 -2.74 -10.00 2.92
CA ASP A 103 -2.24 -10.71 4.11
C ASP A 103 -3.11 -11.93 4.49
N GLY A 104 -3.98 -12.33 3.56
CA GLY A 104 -4.98 -13.40 3.75
C GLY A 104 -6.30 -12.89 4.31
N ARG A 105 -6.32 -11.70 4.93
CA ARG A 105 -7.53 -11.05 5.45
C ARG A 105 -7.85 -9.76 4.71
N ILE A 106 -6.88 -8.86 4.69
CA ILE A 106 -6.93 -7.60 3.96
C ILE A 106 -6.55 -7.87 2.51
N GLU A 107 -7.32 -7.31 1.60
CA GLU A 107 -7.07 -7.32 0.17
C GLU A 107 -7.06 -5.88 -0.35
N SER A 108 -6.08 -5.54 -1.19
CA SER A 108 -6.10 -4.27 -1.88
C SER A 108 -5.50 -4.35 -3.27
N TRP A 109 -6.28 -3.90 -4.25
CA TRP A 109 -5.84 -3.64 -5.61
C TRP A 109 -5.59 -2.14 -5.78
N LEU A 110 -4.45 -1.80 -6.36
CA LEU A 110 -4.04 -0.42 -6.57
C LEU A 110 -3.53 -0.23 -7.98
N LYS A 111 -3.70 0.97 -8.52
CA LYS A 111 -3.12 1.36 -9.81
C LYS A 111 -2.62 2.79 -9.78
N GLY A 112 -1.73 3.12 -10.71
CA GLY A 112 -1.21 4.47 -10.85
C GLY A 112 -0.04 4.52 -11.82
N THR A 113 0.91 5.40 -11.53
CA THR A 113 2.02 5.71 -12.43
C THR A 113 3.35 5.30 -11.85
N ALA A 114 4.30 5.03 -12.75
CA ALA A 114 5.71 4.85 -12.47
C ALA A 114 6.48 5.92 -13.24
N ALA A 115 7.17 6.82 -12.55
CA ALA A 115 7.99 7.88 -13.14
C ALA A 115 9.02 8.34 -12.10
N ASP A 116 10.12 8.94 -12.55
CA ASP A 116 11.17 9.46 -11.68
C ASP A 116 11.64 8.42 -10.65
N ASP A 117 11.82 7.18 -11.09
CA ASP A 117 12.19 6.01 -10.28
C ASP A 117 11.27 5.81 -9.06
N THR A 118 9.99 6.19 -9.19
CA THR A 118 8.99 6.10 -8.12
C THR A 118 7.68 5.56 -8.65
N VAL A 119 6.97 4.80 -7.82
CA VAL A 119 5.56 4.44 -8.06
C VAL A 119 4.65 5.10 -7.03
N VAL A 120 3.52 5.60 -7.51
CA VAL A 120 2.41 6.09 -6.67
C VAL A 120 1.13 5.40 -7.13
N LEU A 121 0.59 4.52 -6.29
CA LEU A 121 -0.52 3.63 -6.63
C LEU A 121 -1.64 3.84 -5.63
N LYS A 122 -2.85 4.07 -6.13
CA LYS A 122 -4.05 4.27 -5.31
C LYS A 122 -5.01 3.11 -5.52
N GLY A 123 -5.60 2.67 -4.43
CA GLY A 123 -6.78 1.82 -4.41
C GLY A 123 -7.89 2.49 -3.60
N ARG A 124 -9.02 1.79 -3.43
CA ARG A 124 -10.22 2.33 -2.76
C ARG A 124 -9.95 2.96 -1.38
N HIS A 125 -9.15 2.30 -0.55
CA HIS A 125 -8.82 2.72 0.81
C HIS A 125 -7.32 2.63 1.09
N SER A 126 -6.50 2.66 0.03
CA SER A 126 -5.10 2.33 0.12
C SER A 126 -4.23 3.18 -0.80
N LEU A 127 -2.98 3.35 -0.37
CA LEU A 127 -1.96 4.08 -1.10
C LEU A 127 -0.63 3.33 -0.97
N ILE A 128 0.03 3.11 -2.10
CA ILE A 128 1.43 2.67 -2.13
C ILE A 128 2.27 3.79 -2.72
N THR A 129 3.35 4.12 -2.01
CA THR A 129 4.43 4.97 -2.52
C THR A 129 5.74 4.23 -2.32
N ALA A 130 6.50 4.05 -3.39
CA ALA A 130 7.77 3.32 -3.33
C ALA A 130 8.78 3.84 -4.35
N ALA A 131 10.04 3.87 -3.94
CA ALA A 131 11.16 4.07 -4.85
C ALA A 131 11.48 2.76 -5.57
N LEU A 132 11.76 2.87 -6.87
CA LEU A 132 12.27 1.82 -7.74
C LEU A 132 13.77 2.02 -7.92
N GLY A 133 14.56 0.98 -7.73
CA GLY A 133 15.99 1.08 -7.98
C GLY A 133 16.75 -0.03 -7.30
N LYS A 134 18.01 -0.23 -7.71
CA LYS A 134 18.89 -1.27 -7.14
C LYS A 134 18.23 -2.66 -7.15
N GLY A 135 17.47 -2.96 -8.20
CA GLY A 135 16.77 -4.24 -8.38
C GLY A 135 15.61 -4.50 -7.41
N ARG A 136 14.99 -3.48 -6.83
CA ARG A 136 13.86 -3.62 -5.90
C ARG A 136 12.93 -2.41 -5.92
N ALA A 137 11.71 -2.61 -5.43
CA ALA A 137 10.81 -1.56 -4.97
C ALA A 137 10.83 -1.50 -3.43
N GLN A 138 10.99 -0.30 -2.87
CA GLN A 138 11.00 -0.10 -1.41
C GLN A 138 10.11 1.08 -1.05
N GLY A 139 9.17 0.86 -0.13
CA GLY A 139 8.17 1.88 0.15
C GLY A 139 7.26 1.58 1.31
N LYS A 140 6.09 2.22 1.27
CA LYS A 140 5.03 2.08 2.28
C LYS A 140 3.71 1.70 1.61
N ILE A 141 2.95 0.88 2.31
CA ILE A 141 1.54 0.58 2.05
C ILE A 141 0.74 1.25 3.15
N GLN A 142 -0.23 2.07 2.78
CA GLN A 142 -1.23 2.63 3.67
C GLN A 142 -2.56 1.94 3.36
N PHE A 143 -3.30 1.54 4.40
CA PHE A 143 -4.63 0.96 4.29
C PHE A 143 -5.49 1.44 5.46
N GLY A 144 -6.45 2.34 5.19
CA GLY A 144 -7.11 3.09 6.26
C GLY A 144 -6.07 3.82 7.13
N ASP A 145 -6.14 3.61 8.44
CA ASP A 145 -5.19 4.19 9.41
C ASP A 145 -3.90 3.35 9.59
N ALA A 146 -3.84 2.16 8.98
CA ALA A 146 -2.69 1.29 9.10
C ALA A 146 -1.62 1.61 8.06
N THR A 147 -0.35 1.49 8.44
CA THR A 147 0.79 1.69 7.54
C THR A 147 1.87 0.64 7.76
N TRP A 148 2.35 0.04 6.68
CA TRP A 148 3.44 -0.93 6.69
C TRP A 148 4.53 -0.53 5.71
N ARG A 149 5.79 -0.79 6.06
CA ARG A 149 6.91 -0.71 5.11
C ARG A 149 7.03 -2.02 4.36
N PHE A 150 7.54 -1.98 3.14
CA PHE A 150 7.86 -3.20 2.40
C PHE A 150 9.16 -3.06 1.63
N VAL A 151 9.74 -4.20 1.30
CA VAL A 151 10.80 -4.35 0.31
C VAL A 151 10.40 -5.48 -0.62
N ALA A 152 10.32 -5.19 -1.91
CA ALA A 152 9.95 -6.13 -2.95
C ALA A 152 11.07 -6.21 -3.99
N PRO A 153 11.92 -7.25 -3.95
CA PRO A 153 12.90 -7.50 -5.00
C PRO A 153 12.27 -7.63 -6.38
N LEU A 154 13.06 -7.35 -7.42
CA LEU A 154 12.71 -7.69 -8.80
C LEU A 154 12.56 -9.21 -8.89
N VAL A 155 11.48 -9.66 -9.50
CA VAL A 155 11.18 -11.07 -9.68
C VAL A 155 10.98 -11.42 -11.14
N ARG A 156 11.09 -12.71 -11.45
CA ARG A 156 10.74 -13.30 -12.75
C ARG A 156 9.71 -14.38 -12.52
N LYS A 157 8.99 -14.72 -13.57
CA LYS A 157 8.02 -15.82 -13.56
C LYS A 157 8.70 -17.12 -13.10
N PRO A 158 8.01 -17.93 -12.27
CA PRO A 158 6.61 -17.82 -11.86
C PRO A 158 6.29 -16.81 -10.75
N SER A 159 7.26 -16.14 -10.16
CA SER A 159 7.00 -15.17 -9.08
C SER A 159 6.39 -13.87 -9.61
N GLY A 160 5.61 -13.20 -8.76
CA GLY A 160 4.94 -11.94 -9.08
C GLY A 160 3.44 -11.98 -8.89
N LEU A 161 2.76 -11.07 -9.57
CA LEU A 161 1.33 -10.82 -9.48
C LEU A 161 0.54 -11.66 -10.50
N TYR A 162 -0.59 -12.20 -10.07
CA TYR A 162 -1.60 -12.79 -10.94
C TYR A 162 -3.01 -12.34 -10.56
N ARG A 163 -3.90 -12.28 -11.57
CA ARG A 163 -5.31 -11.95 -11.39
C ARG A 163 -6.20 -12.84 -12.25
N ALA A 164 -7.33 -13.26 -11.71
CA ALA A 164 -8.39 -13.90 -12.49
C ALA A 164 -9.70 -13.14 -12.33
N THR A 165 -10.49 -13.10 -13.39
CA THR A 165 -11.87 -12.62 -13.35
C THR A 165 -12.77 -13.60 -14.08
N ALA A 166 -13.98 -13.79 -13.58
CA ALA A 166 -15.03 -14.55 -14.25
C ALA A 166 -16.39 -13.89 -13.95
N VAL A 167 -17.36 -14.10 -14.83
CA VAL A 167 -18.74 -13.67 -14.61
C VAL A 167 -19.64 -14.89 -14.73
N VAL A 168 -20.36 -15.22 -13.66
CA VAL A 168 -21.27 -16.35 -13.60
C VAL A 168 -22.65 -15.83 -13.19
N ARG A 169 -23.64 -15.97 -14.07
CA ARG A 169 -25.02 -15.50 -13.83
C ARG A 169 -25.08 -14.03 -13.39
N GLY A 170 -24.23 -13.18 -13.97
CA GLY A 170 -24.16 -11.74 -13.66
C GLY A 170 -23.33 -11.37 -12.42
N ALA A 171 -22.92 -12.36 -11.61
CA ALA A 171 -22.02 -12.12 -10.48
C ALA A 171 -20.55 -12.14 -10.94
N LYS A 172 -19.79 -11.10 -10.59
CA LYS A 172 -18.35 -11.02 -10.89
C LYS A 172 -17.54 -11.70 -9.79
N ILE A 173 -16.75 -12.68 -10.19
CA ILE A 173 -15.70 -13.30 -9.39
C ILE A 173 -14.38 -12.59 -9.71
N VAL A 174 -13.62 -12.27 -8.67
CA VAL A 174 -12.26 -11.73 -8.79
C VAL A 174 -11.35 -12.53 -7.87
N GLY A 175 -10.19 -12.93 -8.39
CA GLY A 175 -9.13 -13.54 -7.60
C GLY A 175 -7.80 -12.84 -7.84
N GLY A 176 -6.99 -12.75 -6.80
CA GLY A 176 -5.64 -12.20 -6.80
C GLY A 176 -4.67 -13.10 -6.09
N TRP A 177 -3.47 -13.26 -6.66
CA TRP A 177 -2.38 -14.05 -6.10
C TRP A 177 -1.05 -13.30 -6.18
N ILE A 178 -0.23 -13.50 -5.16
CA ILE A 178 1.17 -13.08 -5.11
C ILE A 178 2.00 -14.32 -4.85
N VAL A 179 2.97 -14.60 -5.72
CA VAL A 179 3.91 -15.70 -5.57
C VAL A 179 5.31 -15.14 -5.37
N LEU A 180 5.98 -15.51 -4.27
CA LEU A 180 7.37 -15.15 -4.00
C LEU A 180 8.36 -16.15 -4.61
N PRO A 181 9.67 -15.81 -4.71
CA PRO A 181 10.70 -16.72 -5.24
C PRO A 181 10.91 -18.01 -4.44
N ASP A 182 10.61 -17.98 -3.15
CA ASP A 182 10.68 -19.15 -2.26
C ASP A 182 9.43 -20.04 -2.31
N GLY A 183 8.45 -19.68 -3.16
CA GLY A 183 7.18 -20.38 -3.31
C GLY A 183 6.12 -19.97 -2.29
N GLN A 184 6.41 -19.02 -1.37
CA GLN A 184 5.37 -18.48 -0.51
C GLN A 184 4.32 -17.78 -1.37
N GLU A 185 3.06 -18.12 -1.12
CA GLU A 185 1.91 -17.59 -1.86
C GLU A 185 0.89 -17.00 -0.89
N VAL A 186 0.27 -15.89 -1.30
CA VAL A 186 -0.96 -15.41 -0.67
C VAL A 186 -1.90 -14.91 -1.75
N GLY A 187 -3.19 -15.10 -1.52
CA GLY A 187 -4.21 -14.60 -2.41
C GLY A 187 -5.57 -14.59 -1.76
N ARG A 188 -6.50 -13.91 -2.42
CA ARG A 188 -7.92 -13.95 -2.08
C ARG A 188 -8.74 -14.08 -3.35
N VAL A 189 -9.85 -14.79 -3.24
CA VAL A 189 -10.84 -14.97 -4.30
C VAL A 189 -12.21 -14.70 -3.72
N GLY A 190 -13.08 -14.07 -4.50
CA GLY A 190 -14.35 -13.62 -3.97
C GLY A 190 -15.35 -13.14 -5.00
N ILE A 191 -16.58 -12.97 -4.54
CA ILE A 191 -17.72 -12.48 -5.30
C ILE A 191 -18.19 -11.18 -4.66
N GLY A 192 -18.34 -10.12 -5.47
CA GLY A 192 -18.96 -8.88 -5.01
C GLY A 192 -18.25 -8.19 -3.83
N GLY A 193 -16.93 -8.41 -3.66
CA GLY A 193 -16.12 -7.78 -2.61
C GLY A 193 -16.06 -8.56 -1.28
N SER A 194 -16.80 -9.66 -1.16
CA SER A 194 -16.55 -10.67 -0.12
C SER A 194 -15.68 -11.77 -0.69
N GLY A 195 -14.69 -12.21 0.07
CA GLY A 195 -13.75 -13.24 -0.39
C GLY A 195 -13.17 -14.07 0.73
N GLU A 196 -12.42 -15.08 0.34
CA GLU A 196 -11.75 -16.04 1.19
C GLU A 196 -10.30 -16.24 0.70
N PRO A 197 -9.44 -16.91 1.48
CA PRO A 197 -8.11 -17.27 1.01
C PRO A 197 -8.18 -17.99 -0.34
N ALA A 198 -7.39 -17.51 -1.31
CA ALA A 198 -7.39 -18.15 -2.61
C ALA A 198 -6.80 -19.57 -2.51
N PRO A 199 -7.36 -20.55 -3.24
CA PRO A 199 -6.72 -21.83 -3.39
C PRO A 199 -5.31 -21.65 -3.96
N ALA A 200 -4.40 -22.54 -3.55
CA ALA A 200 -3.05 -22.59 -4.08
C ALA A 200 -3.09 -22.71 -5.61
N PHE A 201 -2.19 -21.98 -6.27
CA PHE A 201 -2.18 -21.86 -7.71
C PHE A 201 -0.93 -22.48 -8.33
N THR A 202 -1.10 -23.07 -9.51
CA THR A 202 0.03 -23.45 -10.39
C THR A 202 -0.01 -22.56 -11.63
N PRO A 203 1.03 -21.73 -11.87
CA PRO A 203 1.15 -20.89 -13.06
C PRO A 203 0.82 -21.61 -14.37
N GLY A 204 -0.12 -21.02 -15.13
CA GLY A 204 -0.61 -21.58 -16.40
C GLY A 204 -1.79 -22.54 -16.26
N SER A 205 -2.11 -23.00 -15.05
CA SER A 205 -3.25 -23.90 -14.79
C SER A 205 -4.47 -23.13 -14.27
N PRO A 206 -5.70 -23.56 -14.60
CA PRO A 206 -6.88 -23.03 -13.95
C PRO A 206 -6.91 -23.36 -12.46
N VAL A 207 -7.48 -22.45 -11.66
CA VAL A 207 -7.88 -22.67 -10.27
C VAL A 207 -9.37 -22.93 -10.25
N ASP A 208 -9.81 -24.04 -9.65
CA ASP A 208 -11.23 -24.28 -9.43
C ASP A 208 -11.73 -23.45 -8.24
N TYR A 209 -12.80 -22.68 -8.47
CA TYR A 209 -13.48 -21.92 -7.43
C TYR A 209 -14.97 -22.28 -7.42
N TYR A 210 -15.36 -23.22 -6.55
CA TYR A 210 -16.72 -23.77 -6.48
C TYR A 210 -17.26 -24.26 -7.83
N GLY A 211 -16.44 -24.99 -8.59
CA GLY A 211 -16.80 -25.47 -9.93
C GLY A 211 -16.69 -24.43 -11.04
N VAL A 212 -16.22 -23.21 -10.72
CA VAL A 212 -15.91 -22.18 -11.71
C VAL A 212 -14.40 -22.18 -12.00
N PRO A 213 -13.97 -22.51 -13.22
CA PRO A 213 -12.55 -22.45 -13.56
C PRO A 213 -12.10 -20.99 -13.71
N LEU A 214 -11.25 -20.54 -12.80
CA LEU A 214 -10.56 -19.27 -12.89
C LEU A 214 -9.21 -19.47 -13.56
N ARG A 215 -8.84 -18.59 -14.50
CA ARG A 215 -7.50 -18.59 -15.11
C ARG A 215 -6.72 -17.39 -14.62
N PRO A 216 -5.80 -17.54 -13.66
CA PRO A 216 -4.95 -16.44 -13.24
C PRO A 216 -4.03 -16.01 -14.39
N GLN A 217 -4.10 -14.72 -14.70
CA GLN A 217 -3.37 -14.07 -15.77
C GLN A 217 -2.30 -13.16 -15.20
N GLU A 218 -1.28 -12.90 -16.01
CA GLU A 218 -0.20 -11.97 -15.68
C GLU A 218 -0.64 -10.50 -15.84
N PRO A 219 0.10 -9.54 -15.26
CA PRO A 219 -0.26 -8.12 -15.31
C PRO A 219 -0.51 -7.58 -16.71
N ASP A 220 0.23 -8.06 -17.70
CA ASP A 220 0.12 -7.66 -19.11
C ASP A 220 -1.31 -7.84 -19.66
N ALA A 221 -2.07 -8.79 -19.11
CA ALA A 221 -3.42 -9.09 -19.57
C ALA A 221 -4.52 -8.25 -18.92
N PHE A 222 -4.24 -7.55 -17.81
CA PHE A 222 -5.31 -6.90 -17.03
C PHE A 222 -4.96 -5.50 -16.49
N LEU A 223 -3.73 -5.03 -16.67
CA LEU A 223 -3.28 -3.74 -16.13
C LEU A 223 -4.18 -2.58 -16.58
N ASP A 224 -4.72 -2.65 -17.80
CA ASP A 224 -5.61 -1.64 -18.38
C ASP A 224 -7.06 -1.72 -17.85
N ASP A 225 -7.46 -2.89 -17.34
CA ASP A 225 -8.84 -3.20 -16.97
C ASP A 225 -9.14 -3.04 -15.47
N LEU A 226 -8.20 -2.50 -14.70
CA LEU A 226 -8.44 -2.18 -13.29
C LEU A 226 -9.22 -0.88 -13.16
N ALA A 227 -10.41 -0.99 -12.57
CA ALA A 227 -11.13 0.17 -12.05
C ALA A 227 -10.31 0.80 -10.89
N PRO A 228 -10.30 2.14 -10.76
CA PRO A 228 -9.73 2.81 -9.60
C PRO A 228 -10.50 2.51 -8.31
#